data_AF-A0A7L1VEH8-F1
#
_entry.id   AF-A0A7L1VEH8-F1
#
_cell.length_a   1.000
_cell.length_b   1.000
_cell.length_c   1.000
_cell.angle_alpha   90.00
_cell.angle_beta   90.00
_cell.angle_gamma   90.00
#
_symmetry.space_group_name_H-M   'P 1'
#
loop_
_entity.id
_entity.type
_entity.pdbx_description
1 polymer ?
#
loop_
_entity_poly.entity_id
_entity_poly.type
_entity_poly.pdbx_seq_one_letter_code
_entity_poly.pdbx_strand_id
1 'polypeptide(L)'
;GWAASILFNPAVRAELERFRCRPDTFSLGVCNGCQLMAHLGWVGHTGERDVATGPAPLLSLERNRSGRFESRFVTVQVEPSPALLLRGMEGARLGVWVAHGEG
;
A
#
# COMPACT_ATOMS: atom_id res chain seq x y z
N GLY A 1 -6.81 -12.80 -8.49
CA GLY A 1 -6.25 -12.31 -7.22
C GLY A 1 -7.12 -11.22 -6.64
N TRP A 2 -6.86 -10.78 -5.41
CA TRP A 2 -7.74 -9.86 -4.68
C TRP A 2 -8.05 -8.56 -5.44
N ALA A 3 -7.03 -7.88 -5.98
CA ALA A 3 -7.22 -6.67 -6.77
C ALA A 3 -8.09 -6.91 -8.02
N ALA A 4 -7.89 -8.02 -8.73
CA ALA A 4 -8.68 -8.36 -9.90
C ALA A 4 -10.16 -8.59 -9.56
N SER A 5 -10.46 -9.25 -8.44
CA SER A 5 -11.83 -9.44 -7.95
C SER A 5 -12.55 -8.11 -7.68
N ILE A 6 -11.81 -7.08 -7.25
CA ILE A 6 -12.32 -5.72 -7.07
C ILE A 6 -12.49 -5.03 -8.43
N LEU A 7 -11.44 -4.99 -9.25
CA LEU A 7 -11.43 -4.22 -10.50
C LEU A 7 -12.44 -4.73 -11.54
N PHE A 8 -12.68 -6.05 -11.57
CA PHE A 8 -13.61 -6.68 -12.52
C PHE A 8 -15.02 -6.88 -11.97
N ASN A 9 -15.29 -6.50 -10.72
CA ASN A 9 -16.64 -6.46 -10.18
C ASN A 9 -17.11 -5.00 -10.06
N PRO A 10 -18.00 -4.53 -10.95
CA PRO A 10 -18.41 -3.13 -10.99
C PRO A 10 -19.00 -2.62 -9.67
N ALA A 11 -19.77 -3.46 -8.96
CA ALA A 11 -20.39 -3.07 -7.70
C ALA A 11 -19.35 -2.86 -6.60
N VAL A 12 -18.42 -3.80 -6.45
CA VAL A 12 -17.34 -3.72 -5.45
C VAL A 12 -16.37 -2.58 -5.78
N ARG A 13 -16.03 -2.42 -7.06
CA ARG A 13 -15.20 -1.30 -7.52
C ARG A 13 -15.82 0.04 -7.15
N ALA A 14 -17.10 0.24 -7.45
CA ALA A 14 -17.81 1.49 -7.15
C ALA A 14 -17.91 1.75 -5.64
N GLU A 15 -18.00 0.72 -4.81
CA GLU A 15 -17.98 0.87 -3.35
C GLU A 15 -16.62 1.32 -2.83
N LEU A 16 -15.53 0.72 -3.30
CA LEU A 16 -14.17 1.11 -2.91
C LEU A 16 -13.77 2.49 -3.45
N GLU A 17 -14.20 2.85 -4.66
CA GLU A 17 -14.00 4.20 -5.19
C GLU A 17 -14.77 5.24 -4.34
N ARG A 18 -16.02 4.96 -3.94
CA ARG A 18 -16.76 5.82 -3.00
C ARG A 18 -16.05 5.97 -1.66
N PHE A 19 -15.51 4.87 -1.12
CA PHE A 19 -14.71 4.93 0.11
C PHE A 19 -13.46 5.81 -0.09
N ARG A 20 -12.69 5.61 -1.16
CA ARG A 20 -11.46 6.37 -1.43
C ARG A 20 -11.70 7.87 -1.62
N CYS A 21 -12.83 8.27 -2.19
CA CYS A 21 -13.17 9.68 -2.42
C CYS A 21 -13.69 10.41 -1.17
N ARG A 22 -13.91 9.71 -0.06
CA ARG A 22 -14.39 10.33 1.17
C ARG A 22 -13.28 11.13 1.86
N PRO A 23 -13.52 12.42 2.19
CA PRO A 23 -12.50 13.27 2.81
C PRO A 23 -12.23 12.93 4.29
N ASP A 24 -13.07 12.08 4.88
CA ASP A 24 -13.08 11.73 6.31
C ASP A 24 -12.62 10.28 6.57
N THR A 25 -11.91 9.68 5.62
CA THR A 25 -11.42 8.30 5.73
C THR A 25 -9.90 8.22 5.60
N PHE A 26 -9.31 7.20 6.24
CA PHE A 26 -7.93 6.80 6.03
C PHE A 26 -7.88 5.28 5.78
N SER A 27 -6.82 4.81 5.13
CA SER A 27 -6.62 3.40 4.81
C SER A 27 -5.22 2.93 5.20
N LEU A 28 -5.10 1.66 5.61
CA LEU A 28 -3.83 1.01 5.91
C LEU A 28 -3.78 -0.36 5.22
N GLY A 29 -2.73 -0.61 4.44
CA GLY A 29 -2.45 -1.90 3.82
C GLY A 29 -1.16 -2.48 4.40
N VAL A 30 -1.23 -3.68 4.99
CA VAL A 30 -0.07 -4.38 5.57
C VAL A 30 0.18 -5.67 4.79
N CYS A 31 1.44 -5.93 4.42
CA CYS A 31 1.85 -7.12 3.65
C CYS A 31 0.97 -7.32 2.39
N ASN A 32 0.12 -8.34 2.32
CA ASN A 32 -0.77 -8.57 1.18
C ASN A 32 -1.77 -7.43 0.95
N GLY A 33 -2.13 -6.67 2.00
CA GLY A 33 -2.93 -5.45 1.86
C GLY A 33 -2.16 -4.30 1.19
N CYS A 34 -0.84 -4.21 1.40
CA CYS A 34 0.01 -3.25 0.68
C CYS A 34 0.08 -3.62 -0.81
N GLN A 35 0.26 -4.91 -1.12
CA GLN A 35 0.21 -5.43 -2.50
C GLN A 35 -1.12 -5.10 -3.18
N LEU A 36 -2.24 -5.31 -2.49
CA LEU A 36 -3.57 -4.92 -2.99
C LEU A 36 -3.61 -3.43 -3.35
N MET A 37 -3.23 -2.56 -2.42
CA MET A 37 -3.27 -1.11 -2.63
C MET A 37 -2.36 -0.67 -3.77
N ALA A 38 -1.20 -1.32 -3.94
CA ALA A 38 -0.30 -1.08 -5.06
C ALA A 38 -0.97 -1.46 -6.40
N HIS A 39 -1.57 -2.66 -6.48
CA HIS A 39 -2.31 -3.11 -7.67
C HIS A 39 -3.56 -2.28 -7.99
N LEU A 40 -4.21 -1.70 -6.98
CA LEU A 40 -5.32 -0.75 -7.18
C LEU A 40 -4.83 0.66 -7.57
N GLY A 41 -3.53 0.93 -7.54
CA GLY A 41 -2.95 2.25 -7.80
C GLY A 41 -3.25 3.27 -6.69
N TRP A 42 -3.41 2.81 -5.45
CA TRP A 42 -3.69 3.67 -4.29
C TRP A 42 -2.41 4.20 -3.62
N VAL A 43 -1.28 3.54 -3.86
CA VAL A 43 0.05 3.90 -3.34
C VAL A 43 1.10 3.89 -4.47
N GLY A 44 2.30 4.44 -4.21
CA GLY A 44 3.40 4.44 -5.17
C GLY A 44 3.49 5.68 -6.07
N HIS A 45 2.73 6.74 -5.76
CA HIS A 45 2.78 8.01 -6.49
C HIS A 45 3.79 8.97 -5.84
N THR A 46 4.64 9.60 -6.64
CA THR A 46 5.50 10.71 -6.21
C THR A 46 4.94 12.03 -6.77
N GLY A 47 4.34 12.85 -5.91
CA GLY A 47 3.74 14.14 -6.27
C GLY A 47 2.21 14.18 -6.14
N GLU A 48 1.63 15.35 -6.42
CA GLU A 48 0.17 15.54 -6.46
C GLU A 48 -0.37 14.86 -7.72
N ARG A 49 -1.10 13.74 -7.56
CA ARG A 49 -1.87 13.15 -8.64
C ARG A 49 -3.33 13.47 -8.47
N ASP A 50 -3.88 14.01 -9.54
CA ASP A 50 -5.30 14.11 -9.81
C ASP A 50 -5.93 12.72 -9.69
N VAL A 51 -6.95 12.59 -8.83
CA VAL A 51 -7.75 11.37 -8.62
C VAL A 51 -8.32 10.83 -9.96
N ALA A 52 -8.34 11.68 -11.00
CA ALA A 52 -8.79 11.39 -12.35
C ALA A 52 -7.83 10.53 -13.21
N THR A 53 -6.53 10.40 -12.87
CA THR A 53 -5.64 9.53 -13.66
C THR A 53 -5.82 8.07 -13.27
N GLY A 54 -6.43 7.30 -14.18
CA GLY A 54 -6.84 5.90 -14.02
C GLY A 54 -5.76 4.87 -13.62
N PRO A 55 -6.11 3.57 -13.64
CA PRO A 55 -5.70 2.55 -12.66
C PRO A 55 -4.34 1.90 -12.92
N ALA A 56 -3.42 2.53 -13.65
CA ALA A 56 -2.13 1.88 -13.92
C ALA A 56 -1.30 1.81 -12.63
N PRO A 57 -0.97 0.60 -12.13
CA PRO A 57 -0.11 0.47 -10.95
C PRO A 57 1.30 0.98 -11.30
N LEU A 58 1.78 1.97 -10.55
CA LEU A 58 3.14 2.52 -10.67
C LEU A 58 4.15 1.83 -9.75
N LEU A 59 3.64 1.02 -8.82
CA LEU A 59 4.40 0.24 -7.85
C LEU A 59 3.89 -1.19 -7.92
N SER A 60 4.82 -2.15 -7.92
CA SER A 60 4.54 -3.56 -7.74
C SER A 60 5.50 -4.11 -6.69
N LEU A 61 4.99 -4.91 -5.76
CA LEU A 61 5.80 -5.65 -4.80
C LEU A 61 5.99 -7.04 -5.41
N GLU A 62 7.22 -7.34 -5.81
CA GLU A 62 7.57 -8.52 -6.58
C GLU A 62 8.32 -9.53 -5.71
N ARG A 63 8.56 -10.70 -6.29
CA ARG A 63 9.30 -11.76 -5.61
C ARG A 63 10.65 -11.25 -5.07
N ASN A 64 10.92 -11.57 -3.81
CA ASN A 64 12.15 -11.19 -3.14
C ASN A 64 13.38 -11.60 -3.98
N ARG A 65 14.44 -10.78 -3.95
CA ARG A 65 15.70 -11.08 -4.65
C ARG A 65 16.34 -12.42 -4.21
N SER A 66 16.11 -12.83 -2.96
CA SER A 66 16.56 -14.14 -2.46
C SER A 66 15.81 -15.32 -3.08
N GLY A 67 14.69 -15.08 -3.74
CA GLY A 67 13.81 -16.10 -4.32
C GLY A 67 13.03 -16.91 -3.27
N ARG A 68 13.09 -16.53 -1.99
CA ARG A 68 12.52 -17.24 -0.84
C ARG A 68 11.62 -16.32 0.00
N PHE A 69 10.76 -16.95 0.81
CA PHE A 69 10.04 -16.27 1.88
C PHE A 69 11.02 -15.84 2.97
N GLU A 70 10.86 -14.61 3.46
CA GLU A 70 11.70 -14.04 4.51
C GLU A 70 10.83 -13.78 5.75
N SER A 71 11.20 -14.41 6.87
CA SER A 71 10.66 -14.13 8.20
C SER A 71 11.78 -13.57 9.07
N ARG A 72 11.78 -12.26 9.30
CA ARG A 72 12.88 -11.58 10.00
C ARG A 72 12.35 -10.51 10.94
N PHE A 73 13.13 -10.21 11.96
CA PHE A 73 12.94 -9.00 12.76
C PHE A 73 14.00 -7.99 12.31
N VAL A 74 13.55 -6.86 11.76
CA VAL A 74 14.42 -5.84 11.17
C VAL A 74 14.24 -4.50 11.85
N THR A 75 15.28 -3.69 11.85
CA THR A 75 15.19 -2.29 12.30
C THR A 75 14.84 -1.42 11.11
N VAL A 76 13.76 -0.65 11.23
CA VAL A 76 13.37 0.38 10.25
C VAL A 76 13.45 1.76 10.89
N GLN A 77 13.55 2.78 10.05
CA GLN A 77 13.43 4.18 10.46
C GLN A 77 12.19 4.78 9.81
N VAL A 78 11.42 5.54 10.58
CA VAL A 78 10.28 6.29 10.05
C VAL A 78 10.79 7.57 9.39
N GLU A 79 10.65 7.67 8.08
CA GLU A 79 11.00 8.88 7.32
C GLU A 79 9.87 9.92 7.36
N PRO A 80 10.19 11.22 7.20
CA PRO A 80 9.18 12.27 7.06
C PRO A 80 8.24 11.98 5.89
N SER A 81 6.92 12.04 6.12
CA SER A 81 5.93 11.76 5.08
C SER A 81 4.57 12.39 5.42
N PRO A 82 3.64 12.51 4.44
CA PRO A 82 2.28 12.96 4.73
C PRO A 82 1.40 11.88 5.40
N ALA A 83 1.94 10.71 5.76
CA ALA A 83 1.17 9.59 6.30
C ALA A 83 0.59 9.91 7.68
N LEU A 84 -0.74 10.01 7.76
CA LEU A 84 -1.46 10.35 8.99
C LEU A 84 -1.12 9.39 10.16
N LEU A 85 -1.00 8.10 9.88
CA LEU A 85 -0.77 7.05 10.89
C LEU A 85 0.65 7.06 11.47
N LEU A 86 1.58 7.82 10.89
CA LEU A 86 2.98 7.89 11.33
C LEU A 86 3.34 9.27 11.90
N ARG A 87 2.36 10.17 12.08
CA ARG A 87 2.60 11.51 12.62
C ARG A 87 3.24 11.45 14.01
N GLY A 88 4.30 12.23 14.20
CA GLY A 88 5.02 12.32 15.47
C GLY A 88 5.99 11.16 15.70
N MET A 89 6.18 10.29 14.70
CA MET A 89 7.13 9.18 14.75
C MET A 89 8.36 9.42 13.88
N GLU A 90 8.48 10.57 13.21
CA GLU A 90 9.57 10.89 12.31
C GLU A 90 10.93 10.75 13.01
N GLY A 91 11.85 10.00 12.39
CA GLY A 91 13.16 9.69 12.96
C GLY A 91 13.17 8.55 14.00
N ALA A 92 12.02 8.03 14.42
CA ALA A 92 11.96 6.87 15.30
C ALA A 92 12.57 5.63 14.60
N ARG A 93 13.37 4.87 15.36
CA ARG A 93 13.96 3.60 14.92
C ARG A 93 13.26 2.46 15.65
N LEU A 94 12.58 1.61 14.91
CA LEU A 94 11.69 0.58 15.44
C LEU A 94 12.10 -0.80 14.96
N GLY A 95 11.95 -1.80 15.81
CA GLY A 95 12.01 -3.19 15.42
C GLY A 95 10.65 -3.64 14.85
N VAL A 96 10.65 -4.20 13.65
CA VAL A 96 9.44 -4.64 12.93
C VAL A 96 9.63 -6.06 12.41
N TRP A 97 8.59 -6.88 12.55
CA TRP A 97 8.54 -8.19 11.93
C TRP A 97 8.19 -8.08 10.45
N VAL A 98 9.02 -8.68 9.60
CA VAL A 98 8.74 -8.89 8.17
C VAL A 98 8.48 -10.38 7.93
N ALA A 99 7.46 -10.66 7.11
CA ALA A 99 6.99 -12.00 6.80
C ALA A 99 6.38 -12.00 5.38
N HIS A 100 7.23 -12.06 4.35
CA HIS A 100 6.78 -12.00 2.95
C HIS A 100 7.71 -12.75 1.98
N GLY A 101 7.15 -13.25 0.88
CA GLY A 101 7.89 -13.78 -0.27
C GLY A 101 7.94 -12.82 -1.47
N GLU A 102 7.07 -11.83 -1.46
CA GLU A 102 6.93 -10.77 -2.46
C GLU A 102 6.78 -9.45 -1.71
N GLY A 103 7.78 -8.57 -1.75
CA GLY A 103 7.83 -7.37 -0.93
C GLY A 103 8.71 -6.27 -1.47
#